data_AF-A0A941RAA9-F1
#
_entry.id   AF-A0A941RAA9-F1
#
_cell.length_a   1.000
_cell.length_b   1.000
_cell.length_c   1.000
_cell.angle_alpha   90.00
_cell.angle_beta   90.00
_cell.angle_gamma   90.00
#
_symmetry.space_group_name_H-M   'P 1'
#
loop_
_entity.id
_entity.type
_entity.pdbx_description
1 polymer ?
#
loop_
_entity_poly.entity_id
_entity_poly.type
_entity_poly.pdbx_seq_one_letter_code
_entity_poly.pdbx_strand_id
1 'polypeptide(L)'
;MNAGPADTLSGRELPIIAIDIPEPVAPSSCTVKGRATPPATKRYKYRMIALASVHAYIAFHLISWHVFGIQIWGKTAMMGVPSLAKGTINAASIMVALILISILIWGRAFCGWACHMRGAIEFADWILRKCNVRQYLNLREKNILINTPHRWLLRIGALFVLLLPVILLILKTGFTPQVNVMSPAPMADLPGYEGKAFAQTAPFNLDIRPTWNDFLVSIGLALFIQFTMSMMLNLRYGQGAFCRILCPYAPMMTPLMNISPIQSKITRVAQCTGCRDCSNACPQGIDVSREIFHFNGKVINRECIKCYACIDACDDHVLKDTAAPGVPQTDRLKPYEKRPWQQELIRKDGYQTNARHMQVYEPLGPTTDFLSILVALVGGAITSKLGGFWFYPGAIVAFILFRQTCIMGSKWVVAVKAQRTSTHKHDRQISAASQ
;
A
#
# COMPACT_ATOMS: atom_id res chain seq x y z
N MET A 1 65.07 12.26 -39.89
CA MET A 1 64.03 12.68 -40.85
C MET A 1 62.69 12.61 -40.15
N ASN A 2 62.05 13.77 -40.04
CA ASN A 2 60.62 14.06 -39.89
C ASN A 2 59.81 13.37 -38.79
N ALA A 3 59.29 14.23 -37.90
CA ALA A 3 58.23 13.96 -36.94
C ALA A 3 56.93 13.50 -37.63
N GLY A 4 56.33 12.44 -37.10
CA GLY A 4 54.90 12.15 -37.18
C GLY A 4 54.31 12.21 -35.76
N PRO A 5 53.08 12.72 -35.57
CA PRO A 5 52.60 13.11 -34.25
C PRO A 5 52.09 11.93 -33.42
N ALA A 6 52.22 12.08 -32.09
CA ALA A 6 51.57 11.23 -31.11
C ALA A 6 50.06 11.55 -31.06
N ASP A 7 49.23 10.59 -31.45
CA ASP A 7 47.78 10.71 -31.34
C ASP A 7 47.35 10.69 -29.87
N THR A 8 46.85 11.83 -29.45
CA THR A 8 46.26 12.11 -28.14
C THR A 8 44.76 11.89 -28.19
N LEU A 9 44.23 11.31 -27.10
CA LEU A 9 42.81 11.11 -26.83
C LEU A 9 41.99 12.40 -27.02
N SER A 10 41.10 12.43 -28.01
CA SER A 10 40.08 13.48 -28.18
C SER A 10 38.70 12.88 -28.39
N GLY A 11 37.70 13.49 -27.75
CA GLY A 11 36.37 12.97 -27.50
C GLY A 11 35.52 12.76 -28.75
N ARG A 12 34.74 11.67 -28.74
CA ARG A 12 33.59 11.50 -29.64
C ARG A 12 32.41 12.30 -29.09
N GLU A 13 32.08 13.37 -29.79
CA GLU A 13 30.80 14.07 -29.65
C GLU A 13 29.65 13.12 -30.02
N LEU A 14 28.65 13.01 -29.13
CA LEU A 14 27.39 12.33 -29.40
C LEU A 14 26.50 13.26 -30.27
N PRO A 15 25.90 12.78 -31.36
CA PRO A 15 25.07 13.62 -32.21
C PRO A 15 23.80 14.04 -31.46
N ILE A 16 23.55 15.35 -31.44
CA ILE A 16 22.34 15.98 -30.92
C ILE A 16 21.20 15.59 -31.87
N ILE A 17 20.27 14.76 -31.40
CA ILE A 17 19.02 14.46 -32.09
C ILE A 17 18.15 15.72 -32.01
N ALA A 18 17.94 16.38 -33.16
CA ALA A 18 17.00 17.47 -33.30
C ALA A 18 15.58 16.96 -32.98
N ILE A 19 14.86 17.72 -32.16
CA ILE A 19 13.48 17.43 -31.77
C ILE A 19 12.58 18.04 -32.84
N ASP A 20 12.00 17.20 -33.71
CA ASP A 20 10.87 17.63 -34.54
C ASP A 20 9.66 17.86 -33.62
N ILE A 21 9.21 19.11 -33.56
CA ILE A 21 7.95 19.49 -32.90
C ILE A 21 6.83 19.13 -33.87
N PRO A 22 5.89 18.21 -33.52
CA PRO A 22 4.77 17.92 -34.40
C PRO A 22 3.88 19.15 -34.56
N GLU A 23 3.46 19.44 -35.80
CA GLU A 23 2.46 20.47 -36.10
C GLU A 23 1.17 20.26 -35.30
N PRO A 24 0.45 21.36 -34.93
CA PRO A 24 -0.79 21.27 -34.20
C PRO A 24 -1.88 20.59 -35.05
N VAL A 25 -2.25 19.37 -34.65
CA VAL A 25 -3.37 18.63 -35.24
C VAL A 25 -4.67 19.42 -35.04
N ALA A 26 -5.39 19.66 -36.13
CA ALA A 26 -6.70 20.33 -36.15
C ALA A 26 -7.72 19.64 -35.21
N PRO A 27 -8.65 20.39 -34.59
CA PRO A 27 -9.57 19.84 -33.59
C PRO A 27 -10.55 18.86 -34.25
N SER A 28 -10.34 17.56 -34.01
CA SER A 28 -11.28 16.51 -34.40
C SER A 28 -12.61 16.72 -33.68
N SER A 29 -13.71 16.75 -34.43
CA SER A 29 -15.10 17.00 -34.00
C SER A 29 -15.75 15.88 -33.20
N CYS A 30 -14.98 15.02 -32.55
CA CYS A 30 -15.51 13.94 -31.72
C CYS A 30 -16.00 14.52 -30.38
N THR A 31 -17.31 14.74 -30.26
CA THR A 31 -18.00 14.93 -28.98
C THR A 31 -17.75 13.72 -28.07
N VAL A 32 -16.84 13.89 -27.12
CA VAL A 32 -16.52 12.88 -26.11
C VAL A 32 -17.69 12.78 -25.13
N LYS A 33 -18.42 11.67 -25.16
CA LYS A 33 -19.47 11.38 -24.16
C LYS A 33 -18.85 11.28 -22.77
N GLY A 34 -19.42 12.04 -21.84
CA GLY A 34 -19.01 12.07 -20.43
C GLY A 34 -19.06 10.70 -19.75
N ARG A 35 -18.13 10.53 -18.81
CA ARG A 35 -17.82 9.31 -18.05
C ARG A 35 -19.03 8.74 -17.30
N ALA A 36 -19.70 7.74 -17.87
CA ALA A 36 -20.56 6.83 -17.10
C ALA A 36 -19.66 5.82 -16.37
N THR A 37 -19.68 5.82 -15.03
CA THR A 37 -19.03 4.74 -14.27
C THR A 37 -19.84 3.45 -14.46
N PRO A 38 -19.23 2.36 -14.97
CA PRO A 38 -19.96 1.12 -15.19
C PRO A 38 -20.53 0.56 -13.86
N PRO A 39 -21.68 -0.13 -13.91
CA PRO A 39 -22.30 -0.69 -12.72
C PRO A 39 -21.39 -1.71 -12.04
N ALA A 40 -21.49 -1.79 -10.71
CA ALA A 40 -20.70 -2.72 -9.91
C ALA A 40 -20.92 -4.18 -10.34
N THR A 41 -19.83 -4.89 -10.64
CA THR A 41 -19.83 -6.32 -10.99
C THR A 41 -20.36 -7.18 -9.84
N LYS A 42 -20.85 -8.39 -10.15
CA LYS A 42 -21.29 -9.36 -9.13
C LYS A 42 -20.17 -9.67 -8.12
N ARG A 43 -18.94 -9.85 -8.60
CA ARG A 43 -17.76 -10.11 -7.75
C ARG A 43 -17.45 -8.96 -6.80
N TYR A 44 -17.52 -7.71 -7.28
CA TYR A 44 -17.38 -6.54 -6.41
C TYR A 44 -18.42 -6.54 -5.28
N LYS A 45 -19.69 -6.82 -5.60
CA LYS A 45 -20.76 -6.89 -4.58
C LYS A 45 -20.48 -7.97 -3.53
N TYR A 46 -20.15 -9.19 -3.95
CA TYR A 46 -19.82 -10.28 -3.02
C TYR A 46 -18.61 -9.95 -2.14
N ARG A 47 -17.59 -9.30 -2.71
CA ARG A 47 -16.43 -8.85 -1.95
C ARG A 47 -16.80 -7.83 -0.88
N MET A 48 -17.65 -6.86 -1.21
CA MET A 48 -18.10 -5.87 -0.23
C MET A 48 -18.97 -6.51 0.87
N ILE A 49 -19.82 -7.48 0.51
CA ILE A 49 -20.61 -8.26 1.48
C ILE A 49 -19.67 -9.05 2.41
N ALA A 50 -18.65 -9.72 1.88
CA ALA A 50 -17.68 -10.47 2.70
C ALA A 50 -16.92 -9.58 3.68
N LEU A 51 -16.48 -8.39 3.25
CA LEU A 51 -15.82 -7.44 4.15
C LEU A 51 -16.78 -6.90 5.22
N ALA A 52 -18.04 -6.64 4.86
CA ALA A 52 -19.06 -6.20 5.80
C ALA A 52 -19.44 -7.30 6.80
N SER A 53 -19.54 -8.56 6.35
CA SER A 53 -19.88 -9.69 7.22
C SER A 53 -18.81 -9.95 8.27
N VAL A 54 -17.53 -9.72 7.97
CA VAL A 54 -16.47 -9.79 8.99
C VAL A 54 -16.66 -8.75 10.08
N HIS A 55 -17.03 -7.51 9.74
CA HIS A 55 -17.29 -6.48 10.75
C HIS A 55 -18.56 -6.78 11.54
N ALA A 56 -19.61 -7.28 10.89
CA ALA A 56 -20.83 -7.72 11.54
C ALA A 56 -20.55 -8.88 12.51
N TYR A 57 -19.71 -9.85 12.11
CA TYR A 57 -19.28 -10.95 12.97
C TYR A 57 -18.49 -10.45 14.18
N ILE A 58 -17.54 -9.51 13.99
CA ILE A 58 -16.78 -8.90 15.10
C ILE A 58 -17.75 -8.21 16.07
N ALA A 59 -18.68 -7.40 15.57
CA ALA A 59 -19.68 -6.74 16.41
C ALA A 59 -20.57 -7.75 17.15
N PHE A 60 -21.09 -8.76 16.45
CA PHE A 60 -21.92 -9.81 17.02
C PHE A 60 -21.18 -10.61 18.11
N HIS A 61 -19.93 -11.00 17.85
CA HIS A 61 -19.10 -11.71 18.83
C HIS A 61 -18.89 -10.87 20.08
N LEU A 62 -18.57 -9.58 19.94
CA LEU A 62 -18.37 -8.67 21.06
C LEU A 62 -19.66 -8.45 21.85
N ILE A 63 -20.78 -8.24 21.16
CA ILE A 63 -22.09 -8.09 21.79
C ILE A 63 -22.48 -9.38 22.52
N SER A 64 -22.33 -10.54 21.89
CA SER A 64 -22.63 -11.85 22.48
C SER A 64 -21.81 -12.12 23.73
N TRP A 65 -20.50 -11.86 23.67
CA TRP A 65 -19.61 -12.06 24.79
C TRP A 65 -19.95 -11.13 25.95
N HIS A 66 -20.00 -9.83 25.67
CA HIS A 66 -20.09 -8.83 26.72
C HIS A 66 -21.54 -8.65 27.17
N VAL A 67 -22.47 -8.34 26.27
CA VAL A 67 -23.86 -8.03 26.63
C VAL A 67 -24.62 -9.26 27.14
N PHE A 68 -24.45 -10.40 26.48
CA PHE A 68 -25.22 -11.61 26.80
C PHE A 68 -24.44 -12.62 27.66
N GLY A 69 -23.17 -12.38 27.95
CA GLY A 69 -22.32 -13.30 28.73
C GLY A 69 -22.03 -14.62 28.01
N ILE A 70 -22.30 -14.71 26.72
CA ILE A 70 -22.19 -15.94 25.92
C ILE A 70 -20.73 -16.11 25.48
N GLN A 71 -19.94 -16.86 26.25
CA GLN A 71 -18.51 -17.09 26.02
C GLN A 71 -18.22 -18.32 25.13
N ILE A 72 -19.08 -18.61 24.16
CA ILE A 72 -18.97 -19.80 23.30
C ILE A 72 -17.75 -19.72 22.37
N TRP A 73 -17.41 -18.52 21.92
CA TRP A 73 -16.34 -18.24 20.98
C TRP A 73 -15.15 -17.71 21.77
N GLY A 74 -13.96 -18.31 21.70
CA GLY A 74 -12.78 -17.81 22.42
C GLY A 74 -12.32 -16.42 21.98
N LYS A 75 -11.37 -15.81 22.71
CA LYS A 75 -10.91 -14.42 22.45
C LYS A 75 -10.34 -14.24 21.03
N THR A 76 -10.51 -13.04 20.47
CA THR A 76 -10.21 -12.72 19.06
C THR A 76 -8.71 -12.74 18.70
N ALA A 77 -8.41 -12.62 17.40
CA ALA A 77 -7.12 -12.94 16.76
C ALA A 77 -5.90 -12.17 17.29
N MET A 78 -6.11 -11.01 17.92
CA MET A 78 -5.02 -10.10 18.30
C MET A 78 -4.08 -10.72 19.35
N MET A 79 -4.57 -11.70 20.13
CA MET A 79 -3.76 -12.43 21.13
C MET A 79 -3.15 -13.73 20.61
N GLY A 80 -3.43 -14.13 19.36
CA GLY A 80 -3.00 -15.43 18.82
C GLY A 80 -1.48 -15.54 18.65
N VAL A 81 -0.81 -14.47 18.23
CA VAL A 81 0.65 -14.46 18.03
C VAL A 81 1.41 -14.50 19.38
N PRO A 82 1.09 -13.66 20.38
CA PRO A 82 1.70 -13.78 21.71
C PRO A 82 1.41 -15.12 22.39
N SER A 83 0.21 -15.69 22.22
CA SER A 83 -0.16 -16.99 22.80
C SER A 83 0.65 -18.14 22.20
N LEU A 84 0.78 -18.16 20.86
CA LEU A 84 1.61 -19.15 20.16
C LEU A 84 3.09 -19.00 20.52
N ALA A 85 3.58 -17.76 20.67
CA ALA A 85 4.93 -17.46 21.12
C ALA A 85 5.21 -17.90 22.56
N LYS A 86 4.20 -17.91 23.43
CA LYS A 86 4.27 -18.52 24.78
C LYS A 86 4.06 -20.03 24.75
N GLY A 87 3.91 -20.63 23.56
CA GLY A 87 3.75 -22.06 23.40
C GLY A 87 2.38 -22.60 23.82
N THR A 88 1.37 -21.72 23.92
CA THR A 88 -0.01 -22.08 24.30
C THR A 88 -0.91 -22.16 23.07
N ILE A 89 -1.68 -23.25 22.95
CA ILE A 89 -2.66 -23.42 21.88
C ILE A 89 -4.04 -22.99 22.40
N ASN A 90 -4.54 -21.85 21.92
CA ASN A 90 -5.88 -21.35 22.23
C ASN A 90 -6.66 -21.09 20.93
N ALA A 91 -7.94 -20.72 21.03
CA ALA A 91 -8.77 -20.42 19.86
C ALA A 91 -8.14 -19.35 18.94
N ALA A 92 -7.43 -18.38 19.52
CA ALA A 92 -6.74 -17.34 18.76
C ALA A 92 -5.54 -17.87 17.97
N SER A 93 -4.75 -18.80 18.52
CA SER A 93 -3.61 -19.41 17.83
C SER A 93 -4.07 -20.36 16.72
N ILE A 94 -5.17 -21.10 16.92
CA ILE A 94 -5.82 -21.89 15.86
C ILE A 94 -6.25 -20.98 14.71
N MET A 95 -6.91 -19.86 15.00
CA MET A 95 -7.31 -18.90 13.97
C MET A 95 -6.10 -18.30 13.23
N VAL A 96 -5.00 -17.97 13.92
CA VAL A 96 -3.77 -17.51 13.27
C VAL A 96 -3.20 -18.59 12.35
N ALA A 97 -3.17 -19.85 12.79
CA ALA A 97 -2.74 -20.98 11.95
C ALA A 97 -3.63 -21.12 10.71
N LEU A 98 -4.96 -21.03 10.85
CA LEU A 98 -5.90 -21.07 9.74
C LEU A 98 -5.68 -19.90 8.75
N ILE A 99 -5.39 -18.70 9.25
CA ILE A 99 -5.05 -17.56 8.40
C ILE A 99 -3.75 -17.82 7.63
N LEU A 100 -2.70 -18.33 8.29
CA LEU A 100 -1.43 -18.66 7.64
C LEU A 100 -1.59 -19.76 6.58
N ILE A 101 -2.37 -20.80 6.88
CA ILE A 101 -2.70 -21.88 5.93
C ILE A 101 -3.50 -21.33 4.75
N SER A 102 -4.50 -20.47 5.02
CA SER A 102 -5.26 -19.79 3.98
C SER A 102 -4.35 -18.96 3.06
N ILE A 103 -3.34 -18.29 3.62
CA ILE A 103 -2.35 -17.54 2.86
C ILE A 103 -1.45 -18.46 2.05
N LEU A 104 -1.08 -19.62 2.57
CA LEU A 104 -0.29 -20.60 1.84
C LEU A 104 -1.03 -21.12 0.59
N ILE A 105 -2.34 -21.38 0.72
CA ILE A 105 -3.17 -21.95 -0.36
C ILE A 105 -3.61 -20.87 -1.36
N TRP A 106 -4.17 -19.76 -0.87
CA TRP A 106 -4.77 -18.73 -1.73
C TRP A 106 -3.91 -17.48 -1.89
N GLY A 107 -2.71 -17.41 -1.31
CA GLY A 107 -1.91 -16.20 -1.29
C GLY A 107 -2.59 -15.10 -0.45
N ARG A 108 -2.45 -13.83 -0.84
CA ARG A 108 -3.03 -12.69 -0.12
C ARG A 108 -4.55 -12.47 -0.34
N ALA A 109 -5.30 -13.50 -0.72
CA ALA A 109 -6.76 -13.41 -0.87
C ALA A 109 -7.45 -13.01 0.45
N PHE A 110 -6.96 -13.47 1.60
CA PHE A 110 -7.45 -13.06 2.92
C PHE A 110 -7.47 -11.52 3.07
N CYS A 111 -6.40 -10.84 2.61
CA CYS A 111 -6.31 -9.38 2.65
C CYS A 111 -7.39 -8.69 1.82
N GLY A 112 -7.83 -9.30 0.72
CA GLY A 112 -8.83 -8.73 -0.19
C GLY A 112 -10.28 -8.95 0.23
N TRP A 113 -10.54 -10.02 1.00
CA TRP A 113 -11.90 -10.56 1.23
C TRP A 113 -12.31 -10.65 2.70
N ALA A 114 -11.37 -10.86 3.63
CA ALA A 114 -11.69 -11.15 5.04
C ALA A 114 -10.96 -10.24 6.04
N CYS A 115 -9.92 -9.51 5.62
CA CYS A 115 -9.19 -8.64 6.51
C CYS A 115 -10.06 -7.44 6.95
N HIS A 116 -10.30 -7.30 8.26
CA HIS A 116 -11.08 -6.18 8.82
C HIS A 116 -10.44 -4.81 8.48
N MET A 117 -9.10 -4.70 8.51
CA MET A 117 -8.40 -3.48 8.09
C MET A 117 -8.76 -3.10 6.65
N ARG A 118 -8.92 -4.09 5.76
CA ARG A 118 -9.32 -3.82 4.38
C ARG A 118 -10.74 -3.28 4.30
N GLY A 119 -11.67 -3.83 5.07
CA GLY A 119 -13.04 -3.31 5.12
C GLY A 119 -13.09 -1.86 5.60
N ALA A 120 -12.34 -1.51 6.65
CA ALA A 120 -12.23 -0.12 7.12
C ALA A 120 -11.68 0.84 6.03
N ILE A 121 -10.68 0.40 5.26
CA ILE A 121 -10.09 1.19 4.17
C ILE A 121 -11.09 1.39 3.01
N GLU A 122 -11.82 0.35 2.63
CA GLU A 122 -12.84 0.43 1.57
C GLU A 122 -14.05 1.26 2.02
N PHE A 123 -14.40 1.19 3.32
CA PHE A 123 -15.43 2.03 3.92
C PHE A 123 -15.03 3.52 3.91
N ALA A 124 -13.78 3.84 4.30
CA ALA A 124 -13.25 5.20 4.19
C ALA A 124 -13.23 5.70 2.72
N ASP A 125 -12.81 4.85 1.77
CA ASP A 125 -12.89 5.17 0.33
C ASP A 125 -14.33 5.42 -0.15
N TRP A 126 -15.31 4.63 0.33
CA TRP A 126 -16.72 4.84 0.01
C TRP A 126 -17.22 6.20 0.53
N ILE A 127 -16.91 6.56 1.79
CA ILE A 127 -17.28 7.86 2.37
C ILE A 127 -16.67 9.01 1.57
N LEU A 128 -15.36 8.97 1.31
CA LEU A 128 -14.66 10.04 0.57
C LEU A 128 -15.23 10.24 -0.84
N ARG A 129 -15.67 9.16 -1.50
CA ARG A 129 -16.37 9.22 -2.80
C ARG A 129 -17.76 9.82 -2.67
N LYS A 130 -18.52 9.41 -1.65
CA LYS A 130 -19.89 9.88 -1.43
C LYS A 130 -19.92 11.37 -1.07
N CYS A 131 -18.95 11.83 -0.29
CA CYS A 131 -18.74 13.24 0.05
C CYS A 131 -18.08 14.07 -1.07
N ASN A 132 -17.80 13.47 -2.24
CA ASN A 132 -17.23 14.13 -3.40
C ASN A 132 -15.94 14.95 -3.11
N VAL A 133 -15.05 14.42 -2.26
CA VAL A 133 -13.84 15.13 -1.85
C VAL A 133 -12.88 15.27 -3.04
N ARG A 134 -12.83 16.46 -3.64
CA ARG A 134 -12.12 16.72 -4.92
C ARG A 134 -10.65 16.30 -4.89
N GLN A 135 -9.94 16.59 -3.79
CA GLN A 135 -8.54 16.17 -3.62
C GLN A 135 -8.39 14.64 -3.69
N TYR A 136 -9.25 13.91 -2.98
CA TYR A 136 -9.21 12.45 -2.96
C TYR A 136 -9.52 11.86 -4.34
N LEU A 137 -10.56 12.36 -5.01
CA LEU A 137 -10.96 11.90 -6.34
C LEU A 137 -9.84 12.12 -7.36
N ASN A 138 -9.18 13.27 -7.33
CA ASN A 138 -8.02 13.57 -8.17
C ASN A 138 -6.86 12.59 -7.92
N LEU A 139 -6.58 12.25 -6.66
CA LEU A 139 -5.52 11.30 -6.29
C LEU A 139 -5.87 9.86 -6.68
N ARG A 140 -7.12 9.45 -6.46
CA ARG A 140 -7.64 8.14 -6.82
C ARG A 140 -7.63 7.93 -8.33
N GLU A 141 -7.99 8.96 -9.10
CA GLU A 141 -7.90 8.93 -10.55
C GLU A 141 -6.47 8.78 -11.04
N LYS A 142 -5.50 9.46 -10.43
CA LYS A 142 -4.09 9.35 -10.82
C LYS A 142 -3.42 8.04 -10.38
N ASN A 143 -4.13 7.18 -9.63
CA ASN A 143 -3.64 5.91 -9.07
C ASN A 143 -2.19 5.99 -8.57
N ILE A 144 -1.89 7.03 -7.79
CA ILE A 144 -0.53 7.38 -7.39
C ILE A 144 0.01 6.29 -6.47
N LEU A 145 1.19 5.75 -6.79
CA LEU A 145 1.88 4.76 -5.99
C LEU A 145 3.02 5.40 -5.22
N ILE A 146 3.01 5.20 -3.90
CA ILE A 146 4.24 5.27 -3.10
C ILE A 146 4.96 3.95 -3.31
N ASN A 147 5.65 3.84 -4.45
CA ASN A 147 6.54 2.74 -4.77
C ASN A 147 7.99 3.13 -4.45
N THR A 148 8.26 3.53 -3.21
CA THR A 148 9.64 3.78 -2.80
C THR A 148 10.33 2.44 -2.52
N PRO A 149 11.60 2.27 -2.90
CA PRO A 149 12.37 1.08 -2.52
C PRO A 149 12.44 0.92 -0.99
N HIS A 150 12.32 2.02 -0.26
CA HIS A 150 12.41 2.09 1.20
C HIS A 150 11.11 1.78 1.93
N ARG A 151 9.96 1.59 1.26
CA ARG A 151 8.71 1.19 1.96
C ARG A 151 8.86 -0.15 2.69
N TRP A 152 9.72 -1.04 2.20
CA TRP A 152 10.01 -2.30 2.86
C TRP A 152 10.74 -2.06 4.18
N LEU A 153 11.67 -1.11 4.22
CA LEU A 153 12.32 -0.67 5.45
C LEU A 153 11.29 -0.15 6.46
N LEU A 154 10.31 0.66 6.01
CA LEU A 154 9.22 1.15 6.86
C LEU A 154 8.41 0.01 7.49
N ARG A 155 7.95 -0.93 6.67
CA ARG A 155 7.11 -2.04 7.12
C ARG A 155 7.88 -3.04 7.98
N ILE A 156 9.14 -3.30 7.64
CA ILE A 156 10.04 -4.17 8.43
C ILE A 156 10.34 -3.50 9.77
N GLY A 157 10.63 -2.19 9.79
CA GLY A 157 10.82 -1.43 11.01
C GLY A 157 9.58 -1.44 11.90
N ALA A 158 8.39 -1.21 11.33
CA ALA A 158 7.12 -1.30 12.06
C ALA A 158 6.87 -2.71 12.60
N LEU A 159 7.14 -3.76 11.80
CA LEU A 159 7.03 -5.14 12.24
C LEU A 159 8.03 -5.45 13.37
N PHE A 160 9.27 -4.99 13.27
CA PHE A 160 10.30 -5.17 14.28
C PHE A 160 9.90 -4.51 15.60
N VAL A 161 9.42 -3.26 15.57
CA VAL A 161 8.91 -2.56 16.76
C VAL A 161 7.77 -3.33 17.43
N LEU A 162 6.87 -3.94 16.64
CA LEU A 162 5.76 -4.76 17.16
C LEU A 162 6.22 -6.11 17.72
N LEU A 163 7.25 -6.74 17.12
CA LEU A 163 7.75 -8.05 17.55
C LEU A 163 8.80 -7.95 18.66
N LEU A 164 9.48 -6.81 18.81
CA LEU A 164 10.58 -6.63 19.77
C LEU A 164 10.18 -6.99 21.21
N PRO A 165 9.03 -6.56 21.77
CA PRO A 165 8.62 -6.97 23.11
C PRO A 165 8.43 -8.49 23.24
N VAL A 166 7.91 -9.14 22.19
CA VAL A 166 7.70 -10.59 22.16
C VAL A 166 9.03 -11.32 22.09
N ILE A 167 9.96 -10.85 21.26
CA ILE A 167 11.31 -11.41 21.13
C ILE A 167 12.06 -11.29 22.47
N LEU A 168 12.04 -10.11 23.10
CA LEU A 168 12.67 -9.89 24.40
C LEU A 168 12.08 -10.77 25.49
N LEU A 169 10.76 -11.03 25.46
CA LEU A 169 10.13 -11.97 26.38
C LEU A 169 10.65 -13.39 26.16
N ILE A 170 10.63 -13.89 24.92
CA ILE A 170 11.10 -15.24 24.58
C ILE A 170 12.56 -15.44 25.02
N LEU A 171 13.42 -14.44 24.78
CA LEU A 171 14.82 -14.48 25.18
C LEU A 171 15.02 -14.52 26.70
N LYS A 172 14.12 -13.91 27.48
CA LYS A 172 14.20 -13.88 28.95
C LYS A 172 13.59 -15.11 29.63
N THR A 173 12.44 -15.61 29.15
CA THR A 173 11.68 -16.68 29.81
C THR A 173 11.93 -18.06 29.24
N GLY A 174 12.61 -18.17 28.09
CA GLY A 174 12.68 -19.40 27.31
C GLY A 174 11.34 -19.74 26.64
N PHE A 175 11.39 -20.61 25.63
CA PHE A 175 10.21 -21.13 24.94
C PHE A 175 9.90 -22.54 25.44
N THR A 176 8.83 -22.68 26.25
CA THR A 176 8.32 -23.99 26.67
C THR A 176 6.87 -24.16 26.18
N PRO A 177 6.60 -25.06 25.22
CA PRO A 177 5.24 -25.27 24.73
C PRO A 177 4.37 -25.94 25.79
N GLN A 178 3.39 -25.20 26.32
CA GLN A 178 2.37 -25.73 27.22
C GLN A 178 1.02 -25.78 26.51
N VAL A 179 0.64 -26.97 26.08
CA VAL A 179 -0.67 -27.24 25.47
C VAL A 179 -1.65 -27.62 26.57
N ASN A 180 -2.41 -26.66 27.09
CA ASN A 180 -3.50 -26.96 28.02
C ASN A 180 -4.85 -26.57 27.41
N VAL A 181 -5.53 -27.57 26.86
CA VAL A 181 -6.84 -27.43 26.18
C VAL A 181 -7.99 -27.34 27.18
N MET A 182 -7.79 -27.84 28.41
CA MET A 182 -8.84 -27.99 29.43
C MET A 182 -8.93 -26.81 30.40
N SER A 183 -7.89 -25.97 30.51
CA SER A 183 -7.96 -24.70 31.23
C SER A 183 -7.26 -23.60 30.43
N PRO A 184 -7.99 -22.64 29.83
CA PRO A 184 -7.33 -21.48 29.25
C PRO A 184 -6.66 -20.74 30.39
N ALA A 185 -5.33 -20.65 30.36
CA ALA A 185 -4.62 -19.78 31.29
C ALA A 185 -5.27 -18.39 31.22
N PRO A 186 -5.60 -17.77 32.37
CA PRO A 186 -6.08 -16.40 32.36
C PRO A 186 -5.09 -15.55 31.57
N MET A 187 -5.59 -14.51 30.91
CA MET A 187 -4.71 -13.50 30.30
C MET A 187 -3.95 -12.82 31.43
N ALA A 188 -2.86 -13.44 31.88
CA ALA A 188 -1.83 -12.73 32.55
C ALA A 188 -1.25 -11.81 31.49
N ASP A 189 -1.25 -10.51 31.77
CA ASP A 189 -0.44 -9.56 31.02
C ASP A 189 0.96 -10.15 30.82
N LEU A 190 1.60 -9.82 29.70
CA LEU A 190 3.01 -10.14 29.55
C LEU A 190 3.73 -9.65 30.84
N PRO A 191 4.64 -10.44 31.43
CA PRO A 191 5.40 -9.99 32.59
C PRO A 191 5.98 -8.60 32.33
N GLY A 192 5.65 -7.62 33.17
CA GLY A 192 6.03 -6.22 32.99
C GLY A 192 5.02 -5.33 32.25
N TYR A 193 3.78 -5.78 32.00
CA TYR A 193 2.69 -4.94 31.47
C TYR A 193 1.62 -4.61 32.52
N GLU A 194 1.34 -5.46 33.54
CA GLU A 194 0.46 -5.17 34.71
C GLU A 194 -0.75 -4.25 34.43
N GLY A 195 -1.59 -4.63 33.47
CA GLY A 195 -2.77 -3.86 33.10
C GLY A 195 -2.45 -2.57 32.38
N LYS A 196 -1.32 -2.48 31.68
CA LYS A 196 -0.93 -1.33 30.86
C LYS A 196 -0.72 -1.71 29.39
N ALA A 197 -0.95 -0.79 28.45
CA ALA A 197 -0.87 -1.04 27.01
C ALA A 197 0.56 -1.22 26.45
N PHE A 198 1.56 -0.72 27.16
CA PHE A 198 2.99 -0.80 26.85
C PHE A 198 3.77 -1.33 28.06
N ALA A 199 5.07 -1.62 27.91
CA ALA A 199 5.92 -2.05 29.03
C ALA A 199 5.88 -1.02 30.17
N GLN A 200 5.96 -1.45 31.44
CA GLN A 200 5.97 -0.54 32.60
C GLN A 200 7.04 0.55 32.50
N THR A 201 8.17 0.25 31.86
CA THR A 201 9.30 1.15 31.64
C THR A 201 9.12 2.08 30.43
N ALA A 202 8.03 1.93 29.67
CA ALA A 202 7.74 2.83 28.58
C ALA A 202 7.46 4.24 29.13
N PRO A 203 8.03 5.30 28.51
CA PRO A 203 7.83 6.68 28.95
C PRO A 203 6.37 7.16 28.81
N PHE A 204 5.51 6.35 28.18
CA PHE A 204 4.07 6.55 28.06
C PHE A 204 3.38 5.20 28.21
N ASN A 205 2.25 5.17 28.92
CA ASN A 205 1.51 3.94 29.11
C ASN A 205 0.01 4.19 29.30
N LEU A 206 -0.83 3.24 28.90
CA LEU A 206 -2.30 3.35 28.99
C LEU A 206 -2.79 2.27 29.96
N ASP A 207 -3.39 2.62 31.10
CA ASP A 207 -3.96 1.62 32.02
C ASP A 207 -5.21 0.97 31.39
N ILE A 208 -5.15 -0.34 31.20
CA ILE A 208 -6.20 -1.27 30.79
C ILE A 208 -6.71 -1.98 32.06
N ARG A 209 -7.37 -1.25 32.95
CA ARG A 209 -8.15 -1.88 34.03
C ARG A 209 -9.53 -2.22 33.45
N PRO A 210 -9.95 -3.50 33.39
CA PRO A 210 -11.12 -3.86 32.61
C PRO A 210 -12.41 -3.66 33.42
N THR A 211 -12.95 -2.44 33.44
CA THR A 211 -14.40 -2.26 33.64
C THR A 211 -15.13 -2.34 32.30
N TRP A 212 -16.45 -2.55 32.34
CA TRP A 212 -17.30 -2.57 31.13
C TRP A 212 -17.15 -1.30 30.28
N ASN A 213 -17.00 -0.15 30.94
CA ASN A 213 -16.78 1.13 30.28
C ASN A 213 -15.38 1.20 29.65
N ASP A 214 -14.35 0.69 30.32
CA ASP A 214 -12.97 0.70 29.80
C ASP A 214 -12.81 -0.18 28.56
N PHE A 215 -13.57 -1.29 28.46
CA PHE A 215 -13.58 -2.13 27.27
C PHE A 215 -14.30 -1.46 26.08
N LEU A 216 -15.47 -0.86 26.31
CA LEU A 216 -16.18 -0.12 25.25
C LEU A 216 -15.38 1.11 24.79
N VAL A 217 -14.73 1.81 25.72
CA VAL A 217 -13.85 2.94 25.42
C VAL A 217 -12.63 2.48 24.65
N SER A 218 -11.94 1.40 25.06
CA SER A 218 -10.74 0.92 24.36
C SER A 218 -11.06 0.38 22.96
N ILE A 219 -12.16 -0.36 22.77
CA ILE A 219 -12.59 -0.81 21.43
C ILE A 219 -13.06 0.36 20.59
N GLY A 220 -13.90 1.25 21.14
CA GLY A 220 -14.35 2.45 20.46
C GLY A 220 -13.16 3.27 19.98
N LEU A 221 -12.15 3.41 20.84
CA LEU A 221 -10.90 4.08 20.51
C LEU A 221 -10.09 3.34 19.45
N ALA A 222 -9.97 2.01 19.51
CA ALA A 222 -9.24 1.23 18.52
C ALA A 222 -9.90 1.32 17.12
N LEU A 223 -11.23 1.19 17.05
CA LEU A 223 -11.99 1.36 15.81
C LEU A 223 -11.88 2.81 15.29
N PHE A 224 -11.95 3.80 16.18
CA PHE A 224 -11.82 5.20 15.84
C PHE A 224 -10.42 5.54 15.32
N ILE A 225 -9.36 5.05 15.96
CA ILE A 225 -7.97 5.16 15.49
C ILE A 225 -7.87 4.53 14.11
N GLN A 226 -8.31 3.27 13.97
CA GLN A 226 -8.19 2.54 12.71
C GLN A 226 -8.92 3.24 11.56
N PHE A 227 -10.13 3.74 11.82
CA PHE A 227 -10.90 4.51 10.86
C PHE A 227 -10.23 5.83 10.52
N THR A 228 -9.77 6.60 11.51
CA THR A 228 -9.08 7.88 11.32
C THR A 228 -7.79 7.71 10.52
N MET A 229 -6.98 6.71 10.86
CA MET A 229 -5.76 6.36 10.12
C MET A 229 -6.07 5.99 8.66
N SER A 230 -7.10 5.16 8.44
CA SER A 230 -7.53 4.76 7.10
C SER A 230 -8.03 5.95 6.27
N MET A 231 -8.81 6.83 6.88
CA MET A 231 -9.33 8.05 6.27
C MET A 231 -8.21 9.00 5.87
N MET A 232 -7.31 9.34 6.80
CA MET A 232 -6.18 10.25 6.57
C MET A 232 -5.24 9.73 5.48
N LEU A 233 -4.88 8.44 5.53
CA LEU A 233 -3.98 7.85 4.54
C LEU A 233 -4.63 7.76 3.16
N ASN A 234 -5.91 7.39 3.06
CA ASN A 234 -6.63 7.39 1.78
C ASN A 234 -6.71 8.81 1.20
N LEU A 235 -7.07 9.81 2.01
CA LEU A 235 -7.18 11.21 1.59
C LEU A 235 -5.85 11.73 1.03
N ARG A 236 -4.71 11.36 1.63
CA ARG A 236 -3.39 11.89 1.25
C ARG A 236 -2.67 11.09 0.17
N TYR A 237 -2.86 9.77 0.12
CA TYR A 237 -2.07 8.84 -0.68
C TYR A 237 -2.91 7.91 -1.58
N GLY A 238 -4.24 8.07 -1.58
CA GLY A 238 -5.16 7.31 -2.42
C GLY A 238 -5.59 5.96 -1.84
N GLN A 239 -6.52 5.29 -2.52
CA GLN A 239 -7.14 4.05 -2.06
C GLN A 239 -6.11 2.98 -1.66
N GLY A 240 -6.31 2.32 -0.52
CA GLY A 240 -5.43 1.23 -0.09
C GLY A 240 -4.08 1.69 0.48
N ALA A 241 -3.92 2.98 0.80
CA ALA A 241 -2.65 3.55 1.28
C ALA A 241 -2.08 2.84 2.51
N PHE A 242 -2.91 2.54 3.52
CA PHE A 242 -2.46 1.82 4.72
C PHE A 242 -1.81 0.46 4.39
N CYS A 243 -2.50 -0.35 3.57
CA CYS A 243 -1.96 -1.64 3.13
C CYS A 243 -0.64 -1.48 2.35
N ARG A 244 -0.49 -0.41 1.57
CA ARG A 244 0.69 -0.12 0.74
C ARG A 244 1.88 0.47 1.50
N ILE A 245 1.64 1.21 2.58
CA ILE A 245 2.67 2.00 3.27
C ILE A 245 3.00 1.43 4.64
N LEU A 246 1.99 1.15 5.47
CA LEU A 246 2.17 0.98 6.90
C LEU A 246 1.89 -0.45 7.41
N CYS A 247 1.16 -1.27 6.65
CA CYS A 247 0.76 -2.61 7.12
C CYS A 247 1.98 -3.48 7.51
N PRO A 248 2.17 -3.78 8.81
CA PRO A 248 3.34 -4.51 9.30
C PRO A 248 3.25 -6.02 9.04
N TYR A 249 2.05 -6.53 8.74
CA TYR A 249 1.85 -7.93 8.40
C TYR A 249 2.25 -8.28 6.96
N ALA A 250 2.36 -7.29 6.07
CA ALA A 250 2.72 -7.52 4.68
C ALA A 250 4.11 -8.17 4.50
N PRO A 251 5.19 -7.70 5.19
CA PRO A 251 6.49 -8.39 5.19
C PRO A 251 6.41 -9.85 5.61
N MET A 252 5.64 -10.18 6.65
CA MET A 252 5.50 -11.55 7.13
C MET A 252 4.85 -12.48 6.10
N MET A 253 3.90 -11.98 5.32
CA MET A 253 3.19 -12.77 4.29
C MET A 253 3.97 -12.87 2.97
N THR A 254 4.93 -11.98 2.73
CA THR A 254 5.65 -11.84 1.45
C THR A 254 6.45 -13.09 1.04
N PRO A 255 7.15 -13.79 1.95
CA PRO A 255 7.82 -15.05 1.64
C PRO A 255 6.86 -16.16 1.19
N LEU A 256 5.61 -16.13 1.65
CA LEU A 256 4.60 -17.14 1.34
C LEU A 256 3.89 -16.88 -0.01
N MET A 257 4.30 -15.86 -0.77
CA MET A 257 3.65 -15.49 -2.04
C MET A 257 4.29 -16.14 -3.26
N ASN A 258 3.47 -16.34 -4.30
CA ASN A 258 3.85 -16.84 -5.62
C ASN A 258 4.29 -18.32 -5.66
N ILE A 259 3.95 -19.11 -4.65
CA ILE A 259 4.29 -20.54 -4.57
C ILE A 259 3.51 -21.30 -5.66
N SER A 260 4.20 -21.75 -6.70
CA SER A 260 3.64 -22.51 -7.82
C SER A 260 3.88 -24.00 -7.62
N PRO A 261 2.93 -24.90 -7.92
CA PRO A 261 1.60 -24.66 -8.49
C PRO A 261 0.48 -24.45 -7.44
N ILE A 262 0.82 -24.47 -6.14
CA ILE A 262 -0.16 -24.41 -5.04
C ILE A 262 -1.07 -23.19 -5.13
N GLN A 263 -0.51 -22.02 -5.44
CA GLN A 263 -1.24 -20.76 -5.52
C GLN A 263 -1.63 -20.43 -6.96
N SER A 264 -2.93 -20.26 -7.17
CA SER A 264 -3.46 -19.62 -8.38
C SER A 264 -2.93 -18.19 -8.54
N LYS A 265 -2.78 -17.73 -9.77
CA LYS A 265 -2.35 -16.36 -10.09
C LYS A 265 -3.30 -15.74 -11.10
N ILE A 266 -3.42 -14.42 -11.06
CA ILE A 266 -4.12 -13.68 -12.10
C ILE A 266 -3.27 -13.80 -13.37
N THR A 267 -3.83 -14.49 -14.36
CA THR A 267 -3.11 -14.97 -15.54
C THR A 267 -3.86 -14.57 -16.81
N ARG A 268 -3.10 -14.20 -17.84
CA ARG A 268 -3.58 -13.91 -19.19
C ARG A 268 -3.96 -15.20 -19.90
N VAL A 269 -5.22 -15.30 -20.32
CA VAL A 269 -5.80 -16.46 -20.98
C VAL A 269 -6.18 -16.21 -22.45
N ALA A 270 -5.99 -14.98 -22.94
CA ALA A 270 -6.25 -14.59 -24.33
C ALA A 270 -5.26 -13.49 -24.77
N GLN A 271 -5.32 -13.05 -26.02
CA GLN A 271 -4.47 -11.95 -26.50
C GLN A 271 -4.87 -10.63 -25.82
N CYS A 272 -3.89 -9.92 -25.28
CA CYS A 272 -4.11 -8.62 -24.63
C CYS A 272 -4.04 -7.50 -25.68
N THR A 273 -4.98 -6.56 -25.62
CA THR A 273 -4.97 -5.36 -26.48
C THR A 273 -4.08 -4.24 -25.95
N GLY A 274 -3.67 -4.32 -24.68
CA GLY A 274 -2.83 -3.31 -24.03
C GLY A 274 -3.58 -2.05 -23.54
N CYS A 275 -4.91 -2.11 -23.35
CA CYS A 275 -5.73 -0.95 -22.96
C CYS A 275 -5.44 -0.36 -21.56
N ARG A 276 -4.81 -1.13 -20.68
CA ARG A 276 -4.43 -0.76 -19.29
C ARG A 276 -5.59 -0.53 -18.31
N ASP A 277 -6.83 -0.84 -18.66
CA ASP A 277 -7.98 -0.71 -17.76
C ASP A 277 -7.82 -1.52 -16.47
N CYS A 278 -7.16 -2.68 -16.57
CA CYS A 278 -6.79 -3.52 -15.43
C CYS A 278 -5.81 -2.84 -14.45
N SER A 279 -4.82 -2.09 -14.94
CA SER A 279 -3.90 -1.30 -14.11
C SER A 279 -4.61 -0.12 -13.45
N ASN A 280 -5.53 0.52 -14.18
CA ASN A 280 -6.31 1.67 -13.70
C ASN A 280 -7.31 1.29 -12.60
N ALA A 281 -7.84 0.07 -12.65
CA ALA A 281 -8.81 -0.44 -11.68
C ALA A 281 -8.16 -1.03 -10.41
N CYS A 282 -6.86 -1.31 -10.43
CA CYS A 282 -6.21 -1.99 -9.30
C CYS A 282 -6.14 -1.09 -8.05
N PRO A 283 -6.82 -1.43 -6.94
CA PRO A 283 -6.83 -0.61 -5.73
C PRO A 283 -5.54 -0.76 -4.91
N GLN A 284 -4.60 -1.60 -5.35
CA GLN A 284 -3.22 -1.66 -4.85
C GLN A 284 -2.25 -0.90 -5.77
N GLY A 285 -2.76 -0.32 -6.85
CA GLY A 285 -2.01 0.39 -7.89
C GLY A 285 -0.88 -0.43 -8.51
N ILE A 286 -1.11 -1.74 -8.63
CA ILE A 286 -0.22 -2.63 -9.37
C ILE A 286 -0.44 -2.37 -10.86
N ASP A 287 0.66 -2.31 -11.60
CA ASP A 287 0.64 -2.21 -13.05
C ASP A 287 0.35 -3.57 -13.70
N VAL A 288 -0.88 -4.02 -13.59
CA VAL A 288 -1.30 -5.37 -14.04
C VAL A 288 -0.92 -5.60 -15.50
N SER A 289 -1.15 -4.62 -16.38
CA SER A 289 -0.81 -4.71 -17.80
C SER A 289 0.70 -4.89 -18.04
N ARG A 290 1.56 -4.26 -17.23
CA ARG A 290 3.01 -4.46 -17.29
C ARG A 290 3.41 -5.85 -16.85
N GLU A 291 2.81 -6.32 -15.76
CA GLU A 291 3.21 -7.60 -15.18
C GLU A 291 2.88 -8.77 -16.09
N ILE A 292 1.67 -8.78 -16.67
CA ILE A 292 1.30 -9.81 -17.63
C ILE A 292 2.14 -9.77 -18.91
N PHE A 293 2.75 -8.62 -19.25
CA PHE A 293 3.64 -8.49 -20.40
C PHE A 293 5.03 -9.06 -20.11
N HIS A 294 5.65 -8.70 -18.98
CA HIS A 294 7.02 -9.10 -18.67
C HIS A 294 7.15 -10.45 -17.95
N PHE A 295 6.09 -10.93 -17.27
CA PHE A 295 6.15 -12.12 -16.42
C PHE A 295 5.27 -13.25 -16.95
N ASN A 296 5.45 -13.60 -18.24
CA ASN A 296 4.79 -14.74 -18.89
C ASN A 296 3.26 -14.79 -18.72
N GLY A 297 2.61 -13.63 -18.85
CA GLY A 297 1.16 -13.54 -18.68
C GLY A 297 0.66 -13.53 -17.24
N LYS A 298 1.53 -13.51 -16.22
CA LYS A 298 1.12 -13.63 -14.81
C LYS A 298 1.37 -12.35 -14.01
N VAL A 299 0.44 -12.03 -13.11
CA VAL A 299 0.67 -11.02 -12.07
C VAL A 299 1.42 -11.68 -10.93
N ILE A 300 2.68 -11.27 -10.74
CA ILE A 300 3.58 -11.81 -9.71
C ILE A 300 3.84 -10.82 -8.58
N ASN A 301 3.21 -9.65 -8.60
CA ASN A 301 3.35 -8.69 -7.52
C ASN A 301 2.93 -9.31 -6.17
N ARG A 302 3.84 -9.27 -5.20
CA ARG A 302 3.54 -9.72 -3.83
C ARG A 302 2.57 -8.79 -3.09
N GLU A 303 2.26 -7.62 -3.67
CA GLU A 303 1.19 -6.72 -3.19
C GLU A 303 -0.21 -7.07 -3.71
N CYS A 304 -0.34 -8.06 -4.61
CA CYS A 304 -1.64 -8.46 -5.11
C CYS A 304 -2.48 -9.11 -4.00
N ILE A 305 -3.59 -8.47 -3.64
CA ILE A 305 -4.54 -8.97 -2.63
C ILE A 305 -5.67 -9.83 -3.21
N LYS A 306 -5.56 -10.24 -4.48
CA LYS A 306 -6.57 -11.02 -5.22
C LYS A 306 -8.02 -10.50 -5.05
N CYS A 307 -8.18 -9.17 -5.16
CA CYS A 307 -9.50 -8.52 -5.13
C CYS A 307 -10.28 -8.63 -6.45
N TYR A 308 -9.64 -9.14 -7.51
CA TYR A 308 -10.17 -9.33 -8.86
C TYR A 308 -10.71 -8.09 -9.59
N ALA A 309 -10.50 -6.88 -9.05
CA ALA A 309 -10.88 -5.63 -9.73
C ALA A 309 -10.28 -5.51 -11.15
N CYS A 310 -9.08 -6.05 -11.38
CA CYS A 310 -8.44 -6.05 -12.69
C CYS A 310 -9.09 -7.03 -13.69
N ILE A 311 -9.67 -8.13 -13.21
CA ILE A 311 -10.43 -9.06 -14.06
C ILE A 311 -11.77 -8.42 -14.43
N ASP A 312 -12.42 -7.82 -13.44
CA ASP A 312 -13.73 -7.17 -13.58
C ASP A 312 -13.70 -5.94 -14.50
N ALA A 313 -12.56 -5.25 -14.59
CA ALA A 313 -12.35 -4.10 -15.47
C ALA A 313 -11.89 -4.46 -16.88
N CYS A 314 -11.64 -5.74 -17.18
CA CYS A 314 -11.19 -6.18 -18.48
C CYS A 314 -12.39 -6.54 -19.37
N ASP A 315 -12.79 -5.62 -20.24
CA ASP A 315 -13.90 -5.80 -21.20
C ASP A 315 -13.64 -6.99 -22.14
N ASP A 316 -12.38 -7.18 -22.55
CA ASP A 316 -11.95 -8.27 -23.43
C ASP A 316 -11.87 -9.65 -22.72
N HIS A 317 -12.15 -9.72 -21.42
CA HIS A 317 -12.11 -10.95 -20.60
C HIS A 317 -10.79 -11.75 -20.66
N VAL A 318 -9.67 -11.04 -20.87
CA VAL A 318 -8.32 -11.60 -21.08
C VAL A 318 -7.70 -12.16 -19.79
N LEU A 319 -8.17 -11.77 -18.61
CA LEU A 319 -7.59 -12.15 -17.32
C LEU A 319 -8.47 -13.12 -16.56
N LYS A 320 -7.89 -14.19 -15.99
CA LYS A 320 -8.56 -15.13 -15.08
C LYS A 320 -7.65 -15.49 -13.90
N ASP A 321 -8.23 -15.89 -12.77
CA ASP A 321 -7.49 -16.47 -11.66
C ASP A 321 -7.34 -17.98 -11.91
N THR A 322 -6.11 -18.44 -12.18
CA THR A 322 -5.83 -19.85 -12.52
C THR A 322 -4.39 -20.22 -12.18
N ALA A 323 -4.14 -21.50 -11.93
CA ALA A 323 -2.78 -22.05 -11.80
C ALA A 323 -2.13 -22.34 -13.17
N ALA A 324 -2.93 -22.38 -14.24
CA ALA A 324 -2.48 -22.69 -15.60
C ALA A 324 -1.37 -21.72 -16.10
N PRO A 325 -0.54 -22.14 -17.06
CA PRO A 325 0.37 -21.23 -17.75
C PRO A 325 -0.42 -20.13 -18.48
N GLY A 326 0.18 -18.94 -18.59
CA GLY A 326 -0.41 -17.86 -19.38
C GLY A 326 -0.28 -18.14 -20.87
N VAL A 327 -1.29 -17.76 -21.65
CA VAL A 327 -1.23 -17.85 -23.11
C VAL A 327 -0.14 -16.89 -23.60
N PRO A 328 0.78 -17.30 -24.49
CA PRO A 328 1.83 -16.42 -25.02
C PRO A 328 1.22 -15.23 -25.77
N GLN A 329 1.88 -14.07 -25.71
CA GLN A 329 1.42 -12.91 -26.49
C GLN A 329 2.03 -13.02 -27.87
N THR A 330 1.20 -13.28 -28.87
CA THR A 330 1.62 -13.32 -30.28
C THR A 330 1.41 -11.97 -30.94
N ASP A 331 0.38 -11.23 -30.49
CA ASP A 331 0.04 -9.95 -31.07
C ASP A 331 1.02 -8.88 -30.58
N ARG A 332 1.58 -8.11 -31.53
CA ARG A 332 2.45 -6.98 -31.21
C ARG A 332 1.68 -5.98 -30.36
N LEU A 333 2.00 -5.95 -29.07
CA LEU A 333 1.53 -4.91 -28.18
C LEU A 333 2.17 -3.58 -28.58
N LYS A 334 1.44 -2.48 -28.40
CA LYS A 334 2.06 -1.15 -28.39
C LYS A 334 3.26 -1.22 -27.43
N PRO A 335 4.48 -0.80 -27.84
CA PRO A 335 5.66 -0.91 -27.02
C PRO A 335 5.39 -0.32 -25.64
N TYR A 336 5.72 -1.08 -24.60
CA TYR A 336 5.66 -0.63 -23.22
C TYR A 336 6.85 0.31 -22.92
N GLU A 337 7.07 1.32 -23.75
CA GLU A 337 8.16 2.27 -23.57
C GLU A 337 7.64 3.45 -22.75
N LYS A 338 8.08 3.50 -21.49
CA LYS A 338 7.74 4.60 -20.58
C LYS A 338 8.50 5.86 -20.99
N ARG A 339 7.76 6.96 -21.15
CA ARG A 339 8.11 8.22 -20.50
C ARG A 339 7.07 8.52 -19.40
N PRO A 340 7.45 9.03 -18.21
CA PRO A 340 6.53 9.36 -17.11
C PRO A 340 5.37 10.32 -17.45
N TRP A 341 5.31 10.85 -18.68
CA TRP A 341 4.41 11.93 -19.12
C TRP A 341 3.64 11.67 -20.42
N GLN A 342 3.67 10.45 -21.00
CA GLN A 342 3.06 10.21 -22.32
C GLN A 342 1.55 9.88 -22.23
N GLN A 343 0.66 10.86 -22.34
CA GLN A 343 -0.79 10.65 -22.39
C GLN A 343 -1.20 9.94 -23.70
N GLU A 344 -1.82 8.78 -23.59
CA GLU A 344 -2.56 8.18 -24.70
C GLU A 344 -4.04 8.52 -24.51
N LEU A 345 -4.55 9.48 -25.29
CA LEU A 345 -5.85 10.15 -25.06
C LEU A 345 -7.07 9.35 -25.57
N ILE A 346 -6.90 8.33 -26.42
CA ILE A 346 -8.01 7.72 -27.16
C ILE A 346 -7.86 6.18 -27.26
N ARG A 347 -8.90 5.46 -26.80
CA ARG A 347 -9.09 4.00 -26.92
C ARG A 347 -9.55 3.62 -28.33
N LYS A 348 -9.38 2.36 -28.74
CA LYS A 348 -9.78 1.84 -30.08
C LYS A 348 -11.27 1.97 -30.42
N ASP A 349 -12.12 2.21 -29.44
CA ASP A 349 -13.57 2.32 -29.54
C ASP A 349 -14.09 3.77 -29.40
N GLY A 350 -13.20 4.76 -29.50
CA GLY A 350 -13.57 6.18 -29.49
C GLY A 350 -13.81 6.78 -28.10
N TYR A 351 -13.63 6.02 -27.02
CA TYR A 351 -13.68 6.55 -25.65
C TYR A 351 -12.31 7.11 -25.25
N GLN A 352 -12.30 8.21 -24.49
CA GLN A 352 -11.06 8.74 -23.92
C GLN A 352 -10.48 7.72 -22.94
N THR A 353 -9.36 7.07 -23.31
CA THR A 353 -8.48 6.52 -22.29
C THR A 353 -7.83 7.71 -21.62
N ASN A 354 -8.27 8.08 -20.43
CA ASN A 354 -7.28 8.58 -19.48
C ASN A 354 -6.40 7.38 -19.16
N ALA A 355 -5.38 7.09 -19.99
CA ALA A 355 -4.34 6.15 -19.60
C ALA A 355 -3.70 6.75 -18.34
N ARG A 356 -4.21 6.37 -17.17
CA ARG A 356 -3.83 6.96 -15.90
C ARG A 356 -2.39 6.58 -15.68
N HIS A 357 -1.52 7.58 -15.78
CA HIS A 357 -0.13 7.45 -15.39
C HIS A 357 -0.10 7.00 -13.95
N MET A 358 0.49 5.84 -13.67
CA MET A 358 0.94 5.57 -12.31
C MET A 358 2.01 6.61 -12.01
N GLN A 359 1.61 7.70 -11.37
CA GLN A 359 2.58 8.60 -10.78
C GLN A 359 3.24 7.81 -9.66
N VAL A 360 4.48 7.38 -9.88
CA VAL A 360 5.35 7.01 -8.78
C VAL A 360 5.68 8.33 -8.10
N TYR A 361 5.27 8.48 -6.84
CA TYR A 361 5.74 9.61 -6.04
C TYR A 361 7.27 9.54 -6.06
N GLU A 362 7.95 10.55 -6.61
CA GLU A 362 9.43 10.57 -6.63
C GLU A 362 9.92 10.34 -5.19
N PRO A 363 10.66 9.26 -4.92
CA PRO A 363 11.10 8.96 -3.57
C PRO A 363 11.98 10.11 -3.10
N LEU A 364 11.70 10.61 -1.90
CA LEU A 364 12.73 11.31 -1.14
C LEU A 364 13.88 10.30 -0.90
N GLY A 365 15.11 10.80 -0.77
CA GLY A 365 16.26 9.92 -0.56
C GLY A 365 16.09 9.02 0.69
N PRO A 366 16.79 7.87 0.76
CA PRO A 366 16.68 6.91 1.87
C PRO A 366 16.80 7.56 3.25
N THR A 367 17.70 8.54 3.36
CA THR A 367 17.94 9.32 4.59
C THR A 367 16.73 10.14 5.00
N THR A 368 16.10 10.82 4.05
CA THR A 368 14.89 11.62 4.29
C THR A 368 13.69 10.74 4.65
N ASP A 369 13.56 9.56 4.01
CA ASP A 369 12.52 8.60 4.36
C ASP A 369 12.71 8.09 5.79
N PHE A 370 13.93 7.73 6.19
CA PHE A 370 14.21 7.33 7.58
C PHE A 370 13.94 8.46 8.57
N LEU A 371 14.40 9.68 8.27
CA LEU A 371 14.20 10.85 9.11
C LEU A 371 12.70 11.18 9.27
N SER A 372 11.89 10.96 8.23
CA SER A 372 10.44 11.16 8.31
C SER A 372 9.76 10.24 9.33
N ILE A 373 10.30 9.03 9.55
CA ILE A 373 9.80 8.11 10.60
C ILE A 373 10.20 8.64 11.97
N LEU A 374 11.45 9.06 12.14
CA LEU A 374 11.93 9.57 13.41
C LEU A 374 11.10 10.79 13.83
N VAL A 375 10.84 11.69 12.89
CA VAL A 375 9.95 12.84 13.09
C VAL A 375 8.51 12.41 13.38
N ALA A 376 8.01 11.36 12.74
CA ALA A 376 6.70 10.79 13.06
C ALA A 376 6.63 10.24 14.50
N LEU A 377 7.64 9.48 14.92
CA LEU A 377 7.70 8.92 16.28
C LEU A 377 7.81 10.02 17.33
N VAL A 378 8.64 11.04 17.09
CA VAL A 378 8.79 12.20 17.97
C VAL A 378 7.49 13.01 18.01
N GLY A 379 6.87 13.31 16.87
CA GLY A 379 5.59 14.02 16.80
C GLY A 379 4.45 13.26 17.48
N GLY A 380 4.41 11.94 17.31
CA GLY A 380 3.50 11.07 18.05
C GLY A 380 3.75 11.11 19.55
N ALA A 381 5.01 11.03 19.98
CA ALA A 381 5.37 11.09 21.40
C ALA A 381 5.08 12.45 22.06
N ILE A 382 5.16 13.55 21.30
CA ILE A 382 4.79 14.89 21.80
C ILE A 382 3.27 14.99 21.97
N THR A 383 2.53 14.60 20.95
CA THR A 383 1.05 14.68 20.94
C THR A 383 0.40 13.70 21.89
N SER A 384 1.03 12.57 22.20
CA SER A 384 0.53 11.59 23.18
C SER A 384 0.43 12.14 24.60
N LYS A 385 1.05 13.29 24.92
CA LYS A 385 0.84 14.01 26.19
C LYS A 385 -0.62 14.44 26.39
N LEU A 386 -1.40 14.57 25.32
CA LEU A 386 -2.83 14.87 25.35
C LEU A 386 -3.70 13.60 25.50
N GLY A 387 -3.07 12.42 25.58
CA GLY A 387 -3.70 11.10 25.64
C GLY A 387 -3.14 10.15 24.58
N GLY A 388 -3.07 8.84 24.87
CA GLY A 388 -2.44 7.84 23.99
C GLY A 388 -3.02 7.75 22.59
N PHE A 389 -4.29 8.12 22.42
CA PHE A 389 -4.94 8.28 21.11
C PHE A 389 -4.17 9.22 20.18
N TRP A 390 -3.74 10.37 20.71
CA TRP A 390 -3.16 11.46 19.93
C TRP A 390 -1.79 11.12 19.34
N PHE A 391 -1.15 10.05 19.82
CA PHE A 391 0.06 9.50 19.22
C PHE A 391 -0.10 9.24 17.73
N TYR A 392 -1.19 8.58 17.31
CA TYR A 392 -1.36 8.19 15.92
C TYR A 392 -1.64 9.37 14.99
N PRO A 393 -2.63 10.26 15.28
CA PRO A 393 -2.82 11.49 14.51
C PRO A 393 -1.57 12.36 14.48
N GLY A 394 -0.89 12.55 15.61
CA GLY A 394 0.32 13.35 15.68
C GLY A 394 1.49 12.78 14.90
N ALA A 395 1.68 11.45 14.93
CA ALA A 395 2.68 10.78 14.12
C ALA A 395 2.39 10.92 12.63
N ILE A 396 1.13 10.74 12.21
CA ILE A 396 0.73 10.94 10.80
C ILE A 396 0.94 12.39 10.37
N VAL A 397 0.50 13.36 11.18
CA VAL A 397 0.62 14.78 10.83
C VAL A 397 2.08 15.18 10.73
N ALA A 398 2.92 14.80 11.70
CA ALA A 398 4.36 15.06 11.66
C ALA A 398 5.03 14.42 10.44
N PHE A 399 4.69 13.17 10.11
CA PHE A 399 5.16 12.49 8.90
C PHE A 399 4.79 13.25 7.62
N ILE A 400 3.53 13.68 7.51
CA ILE A 400 3.02 14.38 6.31
C ILE A 400 3.70 15.74 6.16
N LEU A 401 3.74 16.54 7.23
CA LEU A 401 4.32 17.89 7.22
C LEU A 401 5.80 17.84 6.85
N PHE A 402 6.57 16.96 7.51
CA PHE A 402 7.99 16.81 7.21
C PHE A 402 8.26 16.43 5.75
N ARG A 403 7.51 15.47 5.19
CA ARG A 403 7.70 15.11 3.78
C ARG A 403 7.29 16.25 2.85
N GLN A 404 6.25 17.01 3.17
CA GLN A 404 5.85 18.18 2.39
C GLN A 404 6.95 19.25 2.36
N THR A 405 7.55 19.58 3.51
CA THR A 405 8.64 20.56 3.57
C THR A 405 9.87 20.09 2.79
N CYS A 406 10.24 18.82 2.88
CA CYS A 406 11.36 18.27 2.09
C CYS A 406 11.09 18.34 0.58
N ILE A 407 9.86 18.05 0.12
CA ILE A 407 9.50 18.13 -1.30
C ILE A 407 9.49 19.58 -1.78
N MET A 408 9.00 20.52 -0.97
CA MET A 408 9.03 21.94 -1.31
C MET A 408 10.47 22.45 -1.40
N GLY A 409 11.32 22.05 -0.44
CA GLY A 409 12.76 22.37 -0.45
C GLY A 409 13.48 21.82 -1.67
N SER A 410 13.23 20.56 -2.06
CA SER A 410 13.87 19.97 -3.24
C SER A 410 13.47 20.67 -4.53
N LYS A 411 12.19 21.01 -4.69
CA LYS A 411 11.70 21.79 -5.84
C LYS A 411 12.32 23.19 -5.89
N TRP A 412 12.45 23.85 -4.75
CA TRP A 412 13.08 25.16 -4.66
C TRP A 412 14.56 25.11 -5.06
N VAL A 413 15.32 24.13 -4.56
CA VAL A 413 16.74 23.94 -4.94
C VAL A 413 16.89 23.70 -6.44
N VAL A 414 16.03 22.86 -7.04
CA VAL A 414 16.04 22.61 -8.49
C VAL A 414 15.72 23.89 -9.28
N ALA A 415 14.73 24.66 -8.84
CA ALA A 415 14.37 25.94 -9.48
C ALA A 415 15.52 26.96 -9.42
N VAL A 416 16.18 27.11 -8.27
CA VAL A 416 17.34 28.00 -8.10
C VAL A 416 18.52 27.55 -8.97
N LYS A 417 18.79 26.24 -9.05
CA LYS A 417 19.86 25.70 -9.90
C LYS A 417 19.56 25.92 -11.38
N ALA A 418 18.31 25.74 -11.81
CA ALA A 418 17.89 26.00 -13.19
C ALA A 418 18.06 27.49 -13.56
N GLN A 419 17.70 28.41 -12.66
CA GLN A 419 17.91 29.85 -12.85
C GLN A 419 19.39 30.22 -12.97
N ARG A 420 20.28 29.65 -12.12
CA ARG A 420 21.73 29.89 -12.21
C ARG A 420 22.34 29.37 -13.51
N THR A 421 21.85 28.25 -14.04
CA THR A 421 22.31 27.72 -15.33
C THR A 421 21.81 28.52 -16.52
N SER A 422 20.62 29.13 -16.44
CA SER A 422 20.11 30.01 -17.51
C SER A 422 20.84 31.35 -17.54
N THR A 423 21.17 31.94 -16.40
CA THR A 423 21.96 33.19 -16.34
C THR A 423 23.38 32.97 -16.87
N HIS A 424 24.04 31.88 -16.49
CA HIS A 424 25.37 31.55 -17.03
C HIS A 424 25.38 31.30 -18.55
N LYS A 425 24.29 30.78 -19.13
CA LYS A 425 24.14 30.63 -20.59
C LYS A 425 23.94 31.97 -21.28
N HIS A 426 23.15 32.86 -20.67
CA HIS A 426 22.91 34.21 -21.18
C HIS A 426 24.19 35.05 -21.17
N ASP A 427 24.97 35.01 -20.08
CA ASP A 427 26.24 35.73 -19.97
C ASP A 427 27.30 35.23 -20.99
N ARG A 428 27.34 33.90 -21.25
CA ARG A 428 28.21 33.34 -22.29
C ARG A 428 27.79 33.74 -23.71
N GLN A 429 26.48 33.84 -23.98
CA GLN A 429 25.99 34.31 -25.27
C GLN A 429 26.26 35.81 -25.49
N ILE A 430 26.19 36.62 -24.43
CA ILE A 430 26.52 38.04 -24.50
C ILE A 430 28.03 38.24 -24.72
N SER A 431 28.89 37.51 -24.00
CA SER A 431 30.35 37.57 -24.23
C SER A 431 30.77 37.06 -25.61
N ALA A 432 30.04 36.11 -26.20
CA ALA A 432 30.31 35.61 -27.56
C ALA A 432 29.77 36.51 -28.67
N ALA A 433 28.82 37.41 -28.36
CA ALA A 433 28.30 38.41 -29.31
C ALA A 433 29.06 39.75 -29.24
N SER A 434 29.90 39.94 -28.22
CA SER A 434 30.78 41.11 -28.04
C SER A 434 32.21 40.90 -28.56
N GLN A 435 32.50 39.73 -29.14
CA GLN A 435 33.72 39.43 -29.91
C GLN A 435 33.32 39.32 -31.38
#